data_AF-A0A239KUG1-F1
#
_entry.id   AF-A0A239KUG1-F1
#
_cell.length_a   1.000
_cell.length_b   1.000
_cell.length_c   1.000
_cell.angle_alpha   90.00
_cell.angle_beta   90.00
_cell.angle_gamma   90.00
#
_symmetry.space_group_name_H-M   'P 1'
#
loop_
_entity.id
_entity.type
_entity.pdbx_description
1 polymer ?
#
loop_
_entity_poly.entity_id
_entity_poly.type
_entity_poly.pdbx_seq_one_letter_code
_entity_poly.pdbx_strand_id
1 'polypeptide(L)' 'MTWSDPARPDRMTIEEVRFLIRFELGQAPASLYVDARSKDRTKRDRALEALTMRIASRFAHLEMLRSGRPFGNHG' A
#
# COMPACT_ATOMS: atom_id res chain seq x y z
N MET A 1 -18.22 12.58 31.29
CA MET A 1 -18.16 11.12 31.07
C MET A 1 -18.05 10.91 29.55
N THR A 2 -16.84 10.98 29.01
CA THR A 2 -16.60 10.75 27.58
C THR A 2 -16.57 9.24 27.36
N TRP A 3 -17.60 8.71 26.71
CA TRP A 3 -17.56 7.36 26.16
C TRP A 3 -16.49 7.33 25.07
N SER A 4 -15.32 6.80 25.41
CA SER A 4 -14.40 6.26 24.41
C SER A 4 -15.10 5.06 23.80
N ASP A 5 -15.62 5.23 22.58
CA ASP A 5 -16.13 4.13 21.76
C ASP A 5 -14.95 3.20 21.42
N PRO A 6 -14.84 1.99 22.02
CA PRO A 6 -13.67 1.14 21.88
C PRO A 6 -13.69 0.25 20.63
N ALA A 7 -14.65 0.41 19.70
CA ALA A 7 -14.94 -0.63 18.72
C ALA A 7 -15.29 -0.11 17.32
N ARG A 8 -14.41 0.66 16.69
CA ARG A 8 -14.25 0.58 15.23
C ARG A 8 -13.00 -0.22 14.87
N PRO A 9 -13.04 -1.57 14.92
CA PRO A 9 -11.95 -2.41 14.43
C PRO A 9 -11.66 -2.19 12.92
N ASP A 10 -12.53 -1.47 12.21
CA ASP A 10 -12.44 -1.22 10.78
C ASP A 10 -11.53 -0.05 10.35
N ARG A 11 -10.94 0.72 11.26
CA ARG A 11 -10.08 1.85 10.87
C ARG A 11 -8.63 1.62 11.28
N MET A 12 -7.78 1.49 10.26
CA MET A 12 -6.33 1.48 10.46
C MET A 12 -5.89 2.83 11.04
N THR A 13 -5.00 2.77 12.02
CA THR A 13 -4.33 3.97 12.54
C THR A 13 -3.31 4.48 11.53
N ILE A 14 -2.95 5.76 11.65
CA ILE A 14 -1.89 6.36 10.81
C ILE A 14 -0.55 5.63 11.02
N GLU A 15 -0.30 5.12 12.22
CA GLU A 15 0.92 4.37 12.55
C GLU A 15 0.98 3.03 11.81
N GLU A 16 -0.15 2.31 11.75
CA GLU A 16 -0.27 1.06 10.98
C GLU A 16 -0.09 1.31 9.48
N VAL A 17 -0.70 2.37 8.94
CA VAL A 17 -0.50 2.78 7.53
C VAL A 17 0.99 3.04 7.26
N ARG A 18 1.66 3.81 8.13
CA ARG A 18 3.09 4.11 8.00
C ARG A 18 3.94 2.85 8.08
N PHE A 19 3.62 1.94 8.99
CA PHE A 19 4.30 0.66 9.12
C PHE A 19 4.16 -0.16 7.84
N LEU A 20 2.95 -0.33 7.31
CA LEU A 20 2.69 -1.10 6.09
C LEU A 20 3.41 -0.53 4.87
N ILE A 21 3.40 0.80 4.72
CA ILE A 21 4.14 1.47 3.64
C ILE A 21 5.65 1.20 3.78
N ARG A 22 6.22 1.41 4.97
CA ARG A 22 7.65 1.16 5.20
C ARG A 22 8.02 -0.31 4.98
N PHE A 23 7.17 -1.22 5.43
CA PHE A 23 7.35 -2.65 5.23
C PHE A 23 7.38 -2.99 3.74
N GLU A 24 6.39 -2.53 2.97
CA GLU A 24 6.34 -2.81 1.52
C GLU A 24 7.49 -2.21 0.75
N LEU A 25 7.87 -0.99 1.09
CA LEU A 25 9.05 -0.35 0.53
C LEU A 25 10.31 -1.16 0.91
N GLY A 26 10.43 -1.63 2.15
CA GLY A 26 11.55 -2.47 2.59
C GLY A 26 11.68 -3.79 1.81
N GLN A 27 10.59 -4.31 1.24
CA GLN A 27 10.57 -5.51 0.40
C GLN A 27 10.77 -5.23 -1.09
N ALA A 28 10.87 -3.97 -1.50
CA ALA A 28 11.06 -3.61 -2.91
C ALA A 28 12.52 -3.84 -3.35
N PRO A 29 12.76 -4.35 -4.57
CA PRO A 29 14.10 -4.51 -5.12
C PRO A 29 14.89 -3.20 -5.12
N ALA A 30 16.18 -3.27 -4.78
CA ALA A 30 17.08 -2.12 -4.80
C ALA A 30 17.11 -1.39 -6.16
N SER A 31 16.95 -2.13 -7.26
CA SER A 31 16.89 -1.59 -8.62
C SER A 31 15.77 -0.56 -8.81
N LEU A 32 14.59 -0.76 -8.20
CA LEU A 32 13.49 0.21 -8.30
C LEU A 32 13.85 1.56 -7.68
N TYR A 33 14.64 1.57 -6.61
CA TYR A 33 15.08 2.81 -5.97
C TYR A 33 16.13 3.54 -6.80
N VAL A 34 17.01 2.79 -7.47
CA VAL A 34 17.98 3.35 -8.40
C VAL A 34 17.26 3.95 -9.60
N ASP A 35 16.33 3.21 -10.19
CA ASP A 35 15.57 3.64 -11.36
C ASP A 35 14.64 4.82 -11.05
N ALA A 36 14.04 4.87 -9.86
CA ALA A 36 13.23 6.01 -9.40
C ALA A 36 14.04 7.31 -9.26
N ARG A 37 15.37 7.23 -9.19
CA ARG A 37 16.28 8.38 -9.19
C ARG A 37 16.96 8.61 -10.54
N SER A 38 16.58 7.86 -11.58
CA SER A 38 17.14 7.98 -12.91
C SER A 38 16.85 9.36 -13.53
N LYS A 39 17.82 9.85 -14.31
CA LYS A 39 17.65 11.04 -15.17
C LYS A 39 16.71 10.74 -16.36
N ASP A 40 16.65 9.47 -16.77
CA ASP A 40 15.69 9.00 -17.77
C ASP A 40 14.28 9.02 -17.18
N ARG A 41 13.43 9.90 -17.72
CA ARG A 41 12.06 10.09 -17.28
C ARG A 41 11.25 8.80 -17.40
N THR A 42 11.39 8.05 -18.49
CA THR A 42 10.60 6.84 -18.71
C THR A 42 10.96 5.77 -17.70
N LYS A 43 12.26 5.59 -17.39
CA LYS A 43 12.69 4.66 -16.34
C LYS A 43 12.19 5.07 -14.96
N ARG A 44 12.31 6.35 -14.64
CA ARG A 44 11.85 6.90 -13.36
C ARG A 44 10.36 6.73 -13.17
N ASP A 45 9.56 7.11 -14.16
CA ASP A 45 8.10 7.06 -14.08
C ASP A 45 7.63 5.61 -13.91
N ARG A 46 8.22 4.66 -14.67
CA ARG A 46 7.94 3.22 -14.51
C ARG A 46 8.30 2.69 -13.12
N ALA A 47 9.43 3.11 -12.56
CA ALA A 47 9.85 2.66 -11.23
C ALA A 47 8.94 3.22 -10.12
N LEU A 48 8.55 4.49 -10.22
CA LEU A 48 7.60 5.11 -9.28
C LEU A 48 6.21 4.48 -9.37
N GLU A 49 5.74 4.19 -10.58
CA GLU A 49 4.49 3.46 -10.81
C GLU A 49 4.54 2.05 -10.20
N ALA A 50 5.63 1.31 -10.41
CA ALA A 50 5.81 -0.01 -9.82
C ALA A 50 5.80 0.03 -8.27
N LEU A 51 6.48 1.00 -7.65
CA LEU A 51 6.45 1.19 -6.20
C LEU A 51 5.04 1.54 -5.71
N THR A 52 4.32 2.40 -6.45
CA THR A 52 2.94 2.79 -6.14
C THR A 52 1.99 1.59 -6.20
N MET A 53 2.10 0.77 -7.25
CA MET A 53 1.28 -0.43 -7.44
C MET A 53 1.49 -1.46 -6.34
N ARG A 54 2.71 -1.60 -5.81
CA ARG A 54 2.98 -2.49 -4.67
C ARG A 54 2.25 -2.03 -3.41
N ILE A 55 2.34 -0.74 -3.09
CA ILE A 55 1.65 -0.15 -1.94
C ILE A 55 0.14 -0.29 -2.11
N ALA A 56 -0.39 0.06 -3.28
CA ALA A 56 -1.82 -0.04 -3.59
C ALA A 56 -2.33 -1.49 -3.48
N SER A 57 -1.59 -2.47 -4.00
CA SER A 57 -1.96 -3.89 -3.94
C SER A 57 -2.06 -4.41 -2.51
N ARG A 58 -1.17 -3.94 -1.61
CA ARG A 58 -1.24 -4.30 -0.19
C ARG A 58 -2.52 -3.78 0.46
N PHE A 59 -2.90 -2.53 0.20
CA PHE A 59 -4.13 -1.96 0.76
C PHE A 59 -5.39 -2.58 0.15
N ALA A 60 -5.40 -2.87 -1.15
CA ALA A 60 -6.49 -3.60 -1.80
C ALA A 60 -6.68 -5.00 -1.21
N HIS A 61 -5.59 -5.71 -0.89
CA HIS A 61 -5.66 -7.01 -0.22
C HIS A 61 -6.26 -6.89 1.19
N LEU A 62 -5.91 -5.85 1.94
CA LEU A 62 -6.48 -5.59 3.26
C LEU A 62 -7.97 -5.24 3.20
N GLU A 63 -8.38 -4.47 2.19
CA GLU A 63 -9.79 -4.18 1.92
C GLU A 63 -10.58 -5.45 1.58
N MET A 64 -10.00 -6.38 0.81
CA MET A 64 -10.60 -7.70 0.54
C MET A 64 -10.76 -8.55 1.80
N LEU A 65 -9.72 -8.66 2.63
CA LEU A 65 -9.79 -9.42 3.88
C LEU A 65 -10.84 -8.85 4.85
N ARG A 66 -11.02 -7.53 4.87
CA ARG A 66 -12.01 -6.85 5.70
C ARG A 66 -13.43 -6.96 5.16
N SER A 67 -13.60 -6.88 3.85
CA SER A 67 -14.91 -6.96 3.19
C SER A 67 -15.42 -8.39 3.00
N GLY A 68 -14.57 -9.41 3.17
CA GLY A 68 -14.91 -10.82 3.00
C GLY A 68 -15.30 -11.18 1.56
N ARG A 69 -15.10 -10.27 0.59
CA ARG A 69 -15.44 -10.48 -0.81
C ARG A 69 -14.15 -10.61 -1.62
N PRO A 70 -13.88 -11.76 -2.28
CA PRO A 70 -12.82 -11.81 -3.28
C PRO A 70 -13.16 -10.84 -4.41
N PHE A 71 -12.14 -10.22 -5.03
CA PHE A 71 -12.31 -9.30 -6.16
C PHE A 71 -13.37 -9.85 -7.12
N GLY A 72 -14.46 -9.11 -7.25
CA GLY A 72 -15.50 -9.38 -8.22
C GLY A 72 -14.84 -9.51 -9.58
N ASN A 73 -14.98 -10.70 -10.15
CA ASN A 73 -14.63 -11.02 -11.51
C ASN A 73 -15.45 -10.09 -12.42
N HIS A 74 -14.86 -8.97 -12.84
CA HIS A 74 -15.40 -8.18 -13.94
C HIS A 74 -14.97 -8.87 -15.24
N GLY A 75 -15.70 -9.94 -15.57
CA GLY A 75 -15.83 -10.45 -16.94
C GLY A 75 -16.90 -9.67 -17.69
#